data_AF-A0A3M0XM05-F1
#
_entry.id   AF-A0A3M0XM05-F1
#
_cell.length_a   1.000
_cell.length_b   1.000
_cell.length_c   1.000
_cell.angle_alpha   90.00
_cell.angle_beta   90.00
_cell.angle_gamma   90.00
#
_symmetry.space_group_name_H-M   'P 1'
#
loop_
_entity.id
_entity.type
_entity.pdbx_description
1 polymer ?
#
loop_
_entity_poly.entity_id
_entity_poly.type
_entity_poly.pdbx_seq_one_letter_code
_entity_poly.pdbx_strand_id
1 'polypeptide(L)'
;MDGLDITSSDLAIPVDDRSRNLVQRFEQIADEAIQRRDLEFALNACSQLQSAIVAGGIALSRVLYKLQKNMHLFGFDDLSDFWDEVAAYLGRSAFTLRRYAMVWEVYELGYFPKEIEPRVKALPISVQMKLASAARMHDFTVEEWNTILNAGNVNDMRLKIYEITERPLRRQTQVLVVKRNGDLYIYQQNKEPFFVGYLDINSENPEVRHAADTLIKRLKHYGPVEIEEEEDDGLQRSD
;
A
#
# COMPACT_ATOMS: atom_id res chain seq x y z
N MET A 1 -28.28 12.31 -1.02
CA MET A 1 -26.81 12.38 -0.92
C MET A 1 -26.39 11.02 -0.43
N ASP A 2 -26.05 10.15 -1.37
CA ASP A 2 -25.66 8.78 -1.06
C ASP A 2 -24.24 8.78 -0.52
N GLY A 3 -24.06 8.20 0.66
CA GLY A 3 -22.75 8.06 1.29
C GLY A 3 -21.82 7.25 0.40
N LEU A 4 -20.64 7.80 0.15
CA LEU A 4 -19.51 7.05 -0.41
C LEU A 4 -19.15 5.94 0.59
N ASP A 5 -19.65 4.74 0.33
CA ASP A 5 -19.19 3.53 0.98
C ASP A 5 -17.79 3.20 0.44
N ILE A 6 -16.78 3.60 1.20
CA ILE A 6 -15.35 3.33 0.98
C ILE A 6 -14.91 2.03 1.64
N THR A 7 -15.85 1.17 2.08
CA THR A 7 -15.48 -0.21 2.35
C THR A 7 -15.14 -0.87 1.02
N SER A 8 -13.83 -1.06 0.80
CA SER A 8 -13.31 -2.15 -0.03
C SER A 8 -14.29 -3.31 0.09
N SER A 9 -14.92 -3.70 -1.02
CA SER A 9 -15.75 -4.89 -1.06
C SER A 9 -14.84 -6.09 -0.82
N ASP A 10 -14.50 -6.33 0.43
CA ASP A 10 -13.96 -7.56 0.96
C ASP A 10 -15.12 -8.57 0.90
N LEU A 11 -15.50 -8.95 -0.31
CA LEU A 11 -16.26 -10.17 -0.51
C LEU A 11 -15.42 -11.25 0.17
N ALA A 12 -15.97 -11.82 1.25
CA ALA A 12 -15.31 -12.85 2.03
C ALA A 12 -14.89 -13.96 1.05
N ILE A 13 -13.58 -14.04 0.78
CA ILE A 13 -13.05 -15.14 0.00
C ILE A 13 -13.31 -16.39 0.84
N PRO A 14 -14.04 -17.38 0.33
CA PRO A 14 -14.29 -18.60 1.07
C PRO A 14 -12.94 -19.20 1.50
N VAL A 15 -12.71 -19.29 2.80
CA VAL A 15 -11.52 -19.96 3.33
C VAL A 15 -11.75 -21.46 3.16
N ASP A 16 -11.15 -22.02 2.11
CA ASP A 16 -11.17 -23.45 1.85
C ASP A 16 -10.45 -24.21 2.98
N ASP A 17 -10.67 -25.52 3.06
CA ASP A 17 -10.12 -26.36 4.13
C ASP A 17 -8.58 -26.31 4.15
N ARG A 18 -7.94 -26.07 3.00
CA ARG A 18 -6.48 -25.95 2.90
C ARG A 18 -5.99 -24.67 3.58
N SER A 19 -6.69 -23.56 3.39
CA SER A 19 -6.37 -22.29 4.01
C SER A 19 -6.62 -22.33 5.52
N ARG A 20 -7.66 -23.03 5.98
CA ARG A 20 -7.90 -23.28 7.43
C ARG A 20 -6.78 -24.11 8.04
N ASN A 21 -6.36 -25.19 7.36
CA ASN A 21 -5.25 -26.02 7.81
C ASN A 21 -3.94 -25.22 7.91
N LEU A 22 -3.72 -24.25 7.02
CA LEU A 22 -2.55 -23.38 7.09
C LEU A 22 -2.59 -22.48 8.34
N VAL A 23 -3.73 -21.84 8.62
CA VAL A 23 -3.91 -20.99 9.82
C VAL A 23 -3.70 -21.79 11.10
N GLN A 24 -4.36 -22.94 11.21
CA GLN A 24 -4.22 -23.83 12.38
C GLN A 24 -2.78 -24.28 12.60
N ARG A 25 -2.03 -24.51 11.51
CA ARG A 25 -0.61 -24.88 11.61
C ARG A 25 0.24 -23.76 12.21
N PHE A 26 -0.03 -22.50 11.86
CA PHE A 26 0.69 -21.36 12.45
C PHE A 26 0.28 -21.10 13.91
N GLU A 27 -0.99 -21.33 14.26
CA GLU A 27 -1.44 -21.31 15.66
C GLU A 27 -0.72 -22.37 16.49
N GLN A 28 -0.61 -23.61 15.99
CA GLN A 28 0.14 -24.68 16.65
C GLN A 28 1.61 -24.33 16.85
N ILE A 29 2.26 -23.71 15.87
CA ILE A 29 3.65 -23.25 15.99
C ILE A 29 3.78 -22.17 17.07
N ALA A 30 2.81 -21.25 17.16
CA ALA A 30 2.79 -20.23 18.21
C ALA A 30 2.61 -20.85 19.60
N ASP A 31 1.69 -21.80 19.76
CA ASP A 31 1.49 -22.53 21.02
C ASP A 31 2.75 -23.30 21.44
N GLU A 32 3.40 -23.98 20.50
CA GLU A 32 4.66 -24.70 20.71
C GLU A 32 5.79 -23.75 21.13
N ALA A 33 5.89 -22.58 20.50
CA ALA A 33 6.86 -21.55 20.88
C ALA A 33 6.64 -21.04 22.32
N ILE A 34 5.38 -20.80 22.69
CA ILE A 34 4.99 -20.36 24.04
C ILE A 34 5.35 -21.43 25.08
N GLN A 35 5.02 -22.69 24.79
CA GLN A 35 5.35 -23.82 25.68
C GLN A 35 6.86 -23.97 25.87
N ARG A 36 7.65 -23.78 24.81
CA ARG A 36 9.12 -23.84 24.84
C ARG A 36 9.78 -22.58 25.39
N ARG A 37 9.04 -21.47 25.51
CA ARG A 37 9.57 -20.12 25.79
C ARG A 37 10.67 -19.71 24.79
N ASP A 38 10.50 -20.09 23.53
CA ASP A 38 11.45 -19.85 22.46
C ASP A 38 10.92 -18.80 21.49
N LEU A 39 11.35 -17.55 21.69
CA LEU A 39 10.97 -16.43 20.84
C LEU A 39 11.55 -16.56 19.43
N GLU A 40 12.76 -17.11 19.29
CA GLU A 40 13.42 -17.26 18.00
C GLU A 40 12.63 -18.22 17.10
N PHE A 41 12.13 -19.32 17.67
CA PHE A 41 11.25 -20.26 16.98
C PHE A 41 9.98 -19.57 16.45
N ALA A 42 9.31 -18.74 17.26
CA ALA A 42 8.14 -17.98 16.83
C ALA A 42 8.47 -16.97 15.72
N LEU A 43 9.56 -16.21 15.87
CA LEU A 43 9.97 -15.22 14.88
C LEU A 43 10.36 -15.85 13.54
N ASN A 44 11.01 -17.03 13.57
CA ASN A 44 11.30 -17.81 12.37
C ASN A 44 10.02 -18.23 11.64
N ALA A 45 8.99 -18.65 12.36
CA ALA A 45 7.70 -18.98 11.76
C ALA A 45 7.01 -17.76 11.13
N CYS A 46 7.03 -16.62 11.81
CA CYS A 46 6.52 -15.35 11.26
C CYS A 46 7.26 -14.96 9.97
N SER A 47 8.59 -15.09 9.94
CA SER A 47 9.41 -14.82 8.75
C SER A 47 9.08 -15.75 7.58
N GLN A 48 8.86 -17.04 7.85
CA GLN A 48 8.42 -18.01 6.84
C GLN A 48 7.04 -17.67 6.27
N LEU A 49 6.08 -17.29 7.13
CA LEU A 49 4.76 -16.87 6.71
C LEU A 49 4.84 -15.62 5.82
N GLN A 50 5.61 -14.62 6.22
CA GLN A 50 5.83 -13.41 5.43
C GLN A 50 6.43 -13.74 4.05
N SER A 51 7.43 -14.62 4.01
CA SER A 51 8.05 -15.09 2.77
C SER A 51 7.04 -15.82 1.88
N ALA A 52 6.18 -16.67 2.46
CA ALA A 52 5.13 -17.37 1.74
C ALA A 52 4.08 -16.42 1.15
N ILE A 53 3.73 -15.34 1.87
CA ILE A 53 2.81 -14.30 1.37
C ILE A 53 3.41 -13.58 0.15
N VAL A 54 4.68 -13.18 0.23
CA VAL A 54 5.38 -12.52 -0.89
C VAL A 54 5.46 -13.45 -2.09
N ALA A 55 5.92 -14.69 -1.89
CA ALA A 55 6.02 -15.70 -2.94
C ALA A 55 4.65 -16.03 -3.57
N GLY A 56 3.60 -16.13 -2.74
CA GLY A 56 2.23 -16.38 -3.20
C GLY A 56 1.69 -15.27 -4.09
N GLY A 57 1.96 -14.01 -3.75
CA GLY A 57 1.59 -12.86 -4.59
C GLY A 57 2.23 -12.90 -5.98
N ILE A 58 3.51 -13.27 -6.05
CA ILE A 58 4.28 -13.41 -7.31
C ILE A 58 3.82 -14.63 -8.11
N ALA A 59 3.54 -15.75 -7.43
CA ALA A 59 3.00 -16.93 -8.09
C ALA A 59 1.65 -16.63 -8.73
N LEU A 60 0.76 -15.93 -8.00
CA LEU A 60 -0.54 -15.52 -8.51
C LEU A 60 -0.42 -14.58 -9.71
N SER A 61 0.45 -13.56 -9.65
CA SER A 61 0.67 -12.66 -10.80
C SER A 61 1.12 -13.41 -12.04
N ARG A 62 2.06 -14.36 -11.89
CA ARG A 62 2.55 -15.21 -12.97
C ARG A 62 1.46 -16.09 -13.57
N VAL A 63 0.64 -16.72 -12.74
CA VAL A 63 -0.47 -17.57 -13.20
C VAL A 63 -1.48 -16.73 -13.97
N LEU A 64 -1.95 -15.62 -13.40
CA LEU A 64 -2.93 -14.74 -14.04
C LEU A 64 -2.43 -14.21 -15.39
N TYR A 65 -1.16 -13.80 -15.46
CA TYR A 65 -0.56 -13.36 -16.71
C TYR A 65 -0.49 -14.48 -17.77
N LYS A 66 -0.09 -15.69 -17.38
CA LYS A 66 -0.08 -16.84 -18.30
C LYS A 66 -1.47 -17.19 -18.79
N LEU A 67 -2.47 -17.18 -17.91
CA LEU A 67 -3.85 -17.41 -18.29
C LEU A 67 -4.33 -16.33 -19.27
N GLN A 68 -4.04 -15.06 -18.99
CA GLN A 68 -4.35 -13.94 -19.89
C GLN A 68 -3.75 -14.15 -21.28
N LYS A 69 -2.46 -14.48 -21.38
CA LYS A 69 -1.79 -14.72 -22.67
C LYS A 69 -2.37 -15.90 -23.47
N ASN A 70 -2.98 -16.84 -22.77
CA ASN A 70 -3.53 -18.06 -23.36
C ASN A 70 -5.05 -18.11 -23.27
N MET A 71 -5.72 -16.96 -23.10
CA MET A 71 -7.17 -16.91 -22.87
C MET A 71 -7.98 -17.56 -24.00
N HIS A 72 -7.47 -17.46 -25.23
CA HIS A 72 -8.04 -18.10 -26.42
C HIS A 72 -8.11 -19.63 -26.32
N LEU A 73 -7.19 -20.27 -25.56
CA LEU A 73 -7.23 -21.73 -25.32
C LEU A 73 -8.41 -22.14 -24.43
N PHE A 74 -9.02 -21.18 -23.74
CA PHE A 74 -10.19 -21.39 -22.88
C PHE A 74 -11.48 -20.86 -23.52
N GLY A 75 -11.45 -20.50 -24.81
CA GLY A 75 -12.62 -20.03 -25.55
C GLY A 75 -12.97 -18.56 -25.35
N PHE A 76 -12.05 -17.75 -24.83
CA PHE A 76 -12.24 -16.30 -24.73
C PHE A 76 -11.59 -15.58 -25.91
N ASP A 77 -12.40 -14.86 -26.68
CA ASP A 77 -11.93 -13.95 -27.74
C ASP A 77 -11.77 -12.51 -27.23
N ASP A 78 -12.51 -12.13 -26.20
CA ASP A 78 -12.45 -10.80 -25.57
C ASP A 78 -11.77 -10.84 -24.20
N LEU A 79 -10.90 -9.85 -23.95
CA LEU A 79 -10.14 -9.76 -22.72
C LEU A 79 -11.03 -9.36 -21.52
N SER A 80 -12.09 -8.58 -21.74
CA SER A 80 -13.02 -8.19 -20.68
C SER A 80 -13.77 -9.41 -20.17
N ASP A 81 -14.34 -10.22 -21.07
CA ASP A 81 -15.07 -11.44 -20.71
C ASP A 81 -14.19 -12.41 -19.91
N PHE A 82 -12.93 -12.59 -20.33
CA PHE A 82 -11.95 -13.38 -19.57
C PHE A 82 -11.79 -12.86 -18.13
N TRP A 83 -11.63 -11.55 -17.96
CA TRP A 83 -11.42 -10.97 -16.63
C TRP A 83 -12.66 -10.99 -15.76
N ASP A 84 -13.84 -10.90 -16.35
CA ASP A 84 -15.11 -10.97 -15.63
C ASP A 84 -15.36 -12.38 -15.09
N GLU A 85 -15.06 -13.42 -15.87
CA GLU A 85 -15.11 -14.82 -15.42
C GLU A 85 -14.10 -15.08 -14.29
N VAL A 86 -12.84 -14.66 -14.45
CA VAL A 86 -11.81 -14.84 -13.42
C VAL A 86 -12.17 -14.07 -12.14
N ALA A 87 -12.75 -12.87 -12.27
CA ALA A 87 -13.22 -12.07 -11.16
C ALA A 87 -14.36 -12.77 -10.39
N ALA A 88 -15.32 -13.34 -11.12
CA ALA A 88 -16.42 -14.10 -10.54
C ALA A 88 -15.90 -15.34 -9.78
N TYR A 89 -14.94 -16.08 -10.36
CA TYR A 89 -14.37 -17.27 -9.73
C TYR A 89 -13.53 -16.96 -8.49
N LEU A 90 -12.70 -15.92 -8.53
CA LEU A 90 -11.77 -15.58 -7.45
C LEU A 90 -12.37 -14.67 -6.37
N GLY A 91 -13.58 -14.15 -6.58
CA GLY A 91 -14.23 -13.22 -5.64
C GLY A 91 -13.46 -11.91 -5.48
N ARG A 92 -12.80 -11.44 -6.54
CA ARG A 92 -12.00 -10.20 -6.54
C ARG A 92 -12.33 -9.37 -7.76
N SER A 93 -12.23 -8.04 -7.65
CA SER A 93 -12.49 -7.17 -8.79
C SER A 93 -11.54 -7.45 -9.96
N ALA A 94 -12.09 -7.47 -11.19
CA ALA A 94 -11.34 -7.61 -12.43
C ALA A 94 -10.17 -6.60 -12.51
N PHE A 95 -10.40 -5.36 -12.05
CA PHE A 95 -9.36 -4.33 -11.96
C PHE A 95 -8.16 -4.77 -11.13
N THR A 96 -8.40 -5.37 -9.96
CA THR A 96 -7.32 -5.85 -9.07
C THR A 96 -6.55 -6.98 -9.74
N LEU A 97 -7.26 -7.95 -10.32
CA LEU A 97 -6.66 -9.12 -10.97
C LEU A 97 -5.81 -8.73 -12.20
N ARG A 98 -6.27 -7.74 -12.99
CA ARG A 98 -5.49 -7.13 -14.07
C ARG A 98 -4.18 -6.54 -13.55
N ARG A 99 -4.20 -5.85 -12.40
CA ARG A 99 -2.97 -5.31 -11.78
C ARG A 99 -2.03 -6.40 -11.30
N TYR A 100 -2.53 -7.55 -10.85
CA TYR A 100 -1.67 -8.71 -10.57
C TYR A 100 -0.99 -9.18 -11.85
N ALA A 101 -1.73 -9.44 -12.93
CA ALA A 101 -1.13 -9.89 -14.19
C ALA A 101 -0.09 -8.89 -14.75
N MET A 102 -0.38 -7.60 -14.65
CA MET A 102 0.55 -6.52 -15.04
C MET A 102 1.90 -6.60 -14.30
N VAL A 103 1.92 -7.02 -13.04
CA VAL A 103 3.20 -7.20 -12.31
C VAL A 103 4.08 -8.23 -13.00
N TRP A 104 3.52 -9.34 -13.46
CA TRP A 104 4.34 -10.33 -14.17
C TRP A 104 4.68 -9.91 -15.59
N GLU A 105 3.76 -9.20 -16.26
CA GLU A 105 3.99 -8.60 -17.57
C GLU A 105 5.26 -7.74 -17.60
N VAL A 106 5.44 -6.86 -16.61
CA VAL A 106 6.61 -5.96 -16.57
C VAL A 106 7.93 -6.72 -16.35
N TYR A 107 7.92 -7.84 -15.63
CA TYR A 107 9.09 -8.70 -15.52
C TYR A 107 9.40 -9.41 -16.84
N GLU A 108 8.38 -9.94 -17.50
CA GLU A 108 8.55 -10.64 -18.78
C GLU A 108 9.04 -9.71 -19.90
N LEU A 109 8.59 -8.46 -19.88
CA LEU A 109 9.00 -7.44 -20.84
C LEU A 109 10.31 -6.73 -20.44
N GLY A 110 10.92 -7.06 -19.30
CA GLY A 110 12.22 -6.52 -18.90
C GLY A 110 12.23 -5.05 -18.48
N TYR A 111 11.12 -4.54 -17.95
CA TYR A 111 11.01 -3.15 -17.47
C TYR A 111 11.89 -2.83 -16.25
N PHE A 112 12.28 -3.86 -15.49
CA PHE A 112 13.21 -3.69 -14.38
C PHE A 112 14.61 -4.13 -14.82
N PRO A 113 15.66 -3.33 -14.56
CA PRO A 113 17.04 -3.78 -14.74
C PRO A 113 17.31 -5.07 -13.93
N LYS A 114 18.15 -5.97 -14.45
CA LYS A 114 18.42 -7.28 -13.84
C LYS A 114 18.94 -7.21 -12.39
N GLU A 115 19.63 -6.13 -12.05
CA GLU A 115 20.14 -5.85 -10.70
C GLU A 115 19.08 -5.30 -9.74
N ILE A 116 18.03 -4.68 -10.27
CA ILE A 116 16.89 -4.13 -9.52
C ILE A 116 15.82 -5.20 -9.29
N GLU A 117 15.61 -6.07 -10.28
CA GLU A 117 14.54 -7.07 -10.29
C GLU A 117 14.45 -7.94 -9.01
N PRO A 118 15.55 -8.49 -8.45
CA PRO A 118 15.48 -9.30 -7.22
C PRO A 118 14.96 -8.51 -6.02
N ARG A 119 15.36 -7.24 -5.91
CA ARG A 119 14.91 -6.35 -4.83
C ARG A 119 13.43 -6.07 -4.94
N VAL A 120 12.93 -5.80 -6.15
CA VAL A 120 11.49 -5.58 -6.39
C VAL A 120 10.70 -6.86 -6.08
N LYS A 121 11.19 -8.04 -6.48
CA LYS A 121 10.55 -9.33 -6.20
C LYS A 121 10.48 -9.66 -4.71
N ALA A 122 11.38 -9.13 -3.89
CA ALA A 122 11.33 -9.32 -2.44
C ALA A 122 10.23 -8.50 -1.73
N LEU A 123 9.64 -7.51 -2.43
CA LEU A 123 8.63 -6.63 -1.85
C LEU A 123 7.23 -7.27 -1.85
N PRO A 124 6.30 -6.82 -0.98
CA PRO A 124 4.91 -7.23 -1.05
C PRO A 124 4.28 -6.92 -2.42
N ILE A 125 3.38 -7.79 -2.89
CA ILE A 125 2.76 -7.66 -4.22
C ILE A 125 2.03 -6.32 -4.42
N SER A 126 1.46 -5.75 -3.36
CA SER A 126 0.81 -4.43 -3.38
C SER A 126 1.78 -3.29 -3.71
N VAL A 127 3.04 -3.41 -3.27
CA VAL A 127 4.13 -2.49 -3.60
C VAL A 127 4.61 -2.75 -5.02
N GLN A 128 4.81 -4.02 -5.40
CA GLN A 128 5.17 -4.40 -6.77
C GLN A 128 4.17 -3.86 -7.81
N MET A 129 2.87 -3.87 -7.53
CA MET A 129 1.86 -3.29 -8.42
C MET A 129 2.05 -1.79 -8.67
N LYS A 130 2.52 -1.03 -7.66
CA LYS A 130 2.79 0.41 -7.80
C LYS A 130 4.03 0.61 -8.68
N LEU A 131 5.09 -0.17 -8.42
CA LEU A 131 6.33 -0.13 -9.18
C LEU A 131 6.12 -0.56 -10.63
N ALA A 132 5.34 -1.61 -10.88
CA ALA A 132 4.96 -2.05 -12.22
C ALA A 132 4.16 -0.98 -12.97
N SER A 133 3.25 -0.29 -12.29
CA SER A 133 2.52 0.84 -12.90
C SER A 133 3.47 1.96 -13.28
N ALA A 134 4.42 2.31 -12.41
CA ALA A 134 5.42 3.34 -12.67
C ALA A 134 6.32 2.97 -13.85
N ALA A 135 6.84 1.74 -13.88
CA ALA A 135 7.74 1.26 -14.92
C ALA A 135 7.08 1.29 -16.32
N ARG A 136 5.78 1.01 -16.41
CA ARG A 136 5.04 1.14 -17.69
C ARG A 136 4.90 2.57 -18.19
N MET A 137 5.04 3.55 -17.29
CA MET A 137 4.80 4.97 -17.57
C MET A 137 6.09 5.76 -17.79
N HIS A 138 7.23 5.24 -17.33
CA HIS A 138 8.52 5.89 -17.36
C HIS A 138 9.64 4.84 -17.32
N ASP A 139 10.70 5.08 -18.10
CA ASP A 139 11.89 4.24 -18.16
C ASP A 139 12.92 4.77 -17.17
N PHE A 140 12.95 4.18 -15.98
CA PHE A 140 13.84 4.62 -14.90
C PHE A 140 15.25 4.03 -15.07
N THR A 141 16.24 4.89 -14.86
CA THR A 141 17.63 4.48 -14.65
C THR A 141 17.79 3.64 -13.39
N VAL A 142 18.93 2.95 -13.28
CA VAL A 142 19.27 2.14 -12.10
C VAL A 142 19.34 3.02 -10.84
N GLU A 143 19.91 4.21 -10.96
CA GLU A 143 20.06 5.19 -9.88
C GLU A 143 18.69 5.68 -9.37
N GLU A 144 17.75 5.94 -10.29
CA GLU A 144 16.37 6.31 -9.95
C GLU A 144 15.64 5.15 -9.27
N TRP A 145 15.79 3.92 -9.77
CA TRP A 145 15.25 2.74 -9.10
C TRP A 145 15.81 2.57 -7.69
N ASN A 146 17.11 2.77 -7.51
CA ASN A 146 17.73 2.72 -6.19
C ASN A 146 17.16 3.80 -5.26
N THR A 147 16.94 5.01 -5.78
CA THR A 147 16.32 6.12 -5.03
C THR A 147 14.90 5.75 -4.58
N ILE A 148 14.10 5.15 -5.48
CA ILE A 148 12.73 4.70 -5.18
C ILE A 148 12.73 3.58 -4.14
N LEU A 149 13.59 2.57 -4.31
CA LEU A 149 13.62 1.38 -3.46
C LEU A 149 14.24 1.61 -2.08
N ASN A 150 15.02 2.67 -1.91
CA ASN A 150 15.61 3.07 -0.63
C ASN A 150 14.72 4.03 0.17
N ALA A 151 13.52 4.33 -0.32
CA ALA A 151 12.57 5.17 0.41
C ALA A 151 12.12 4.50 1.73
N GLY A 152 11.92 5.31 2.78
CA GLY A 152 11.65 4.80 4.13
C GLY A 152 10.33 4.04 4.28
N ASN A 153 9.35 4.35 3.43
CA ASN A 153 8.05 3.67 3.39
C ASN A 153 7.39 3.79 2.00
N VAL A 154 6.19 3.19 1.87
CA VAL A 154 5.43 3.15 0.59
C VAL A 154 4.96 4.53 0.12
N ASN A 155 4.71 5.47 1.03
CA ASN A 155 4.34 6.85 0.69
C ASN A 155 5.56 7.62 0.19
N ASP A 156 6.70 7.51 0.86
CA ASP A 156 7.96 8.12 0.43
C ASP A 156 8.36 7.59 -0.96
N MET A 157 8.24 6.27 -1.17
CA MET A 157 8.47 5.63 -2.47
C MET A 157 7.59 6.25 -3.56
N ARG A 158 6.33 6.52 -3.25
CA ARG A 158 5.39 7.16 -4.17
C ARG A 158 5.79 8.61 -4.46
N LEU A 159 6.23 9.37 -3.46
CA LEU A 159 6.72 10.74 -3.65
C LEU A 159 7.96 10.75 -4.55
N LYS A 160 8.92 9.84 -4.33
CA LYS A 160 10.10 9.69 -5.20
C LYS A 160 9.73 9.38 -6.64
N ILE A 161 8.76 8.50 -6.88
CA ILE A 161 8.25 8.25 -8.24
C ILE A 161 7.70 9.55 -8.88
N TYR A 162 6.96 10.38 -8.13
CA TYR A 162 6.43 11.64 -8.68
C TYR A 162 7.52 12.68 -8.93
N GLU A 163 8.46 12.83 -8.00
CA GLU A 163 9.62 13.73 -8.13
C GLU A 163 10.41 13.40 -9.41
N ILE A 164 10.75 12.12 -9.61
CA ILE A 164 11.55 11.67 -10.75
C ILE A 164 10.78 11.78 -12.07
N THR A 165 9.50 11.40 -12.07
CA THR A 165 8.70 11.43 -13.31
C THR A 165 8.22 12.84 -13.69
N GLU A 166 8.54 13.86 -12.89
CA GLU A 166 8.06 15.25 -13.00
C GLU A 166 6.53 15.35 -13.17
N ARG A 167 5.80 14.33 -12.72
CA ARG A 167 4.34 14.30 -12.85
C ARG A 167 3.76 15.08 -11.69
N PRO A 168 2.87 16.06 -11.95
CA PRO A 168 2.15 16.68 -10.86
C PRO A 168 1.40 15.58 -10.09
N LEU A 169 1.50 15.62 -8.76
CA LEU A 169 0.61 14.86 -7.89
C LEU A 169 -0.81 15.06 -8.44
N ARG A 170 -1.56 13.98 -8.67
CA ARG A 170 -2.92 14.09 -9.24
C ARG A 170 -3.65 15.21 -8.51
N ARG A 171 -4.18 16.18 -9.27
CA ARG A 171 -4.73 17.49 -8.83
C ARG A 171 -5.79 17.47 -7.72
N GLN A 172 -6.12 16.30 -7.18
CA GLN A 172 -7.09 16.08 -6.12
C GLN A 172 -6.48 15.47 -4.85
N THR A 173 -5.14 15.45 -4.69
CA THR A 173 -4.55 15.14 -3.38
C THR A 173 -4.84 16.33 -2.46
N GLN A 174 -5.93 16.21 -1.72
CA GLN A 174 -6.23 17.04 -0.57
C GLN A 174 -5.39 16.51 0.58
N VAL A 175 -4.56 17.36 1.15
CA VAL A 175 -3.77 17.05 2.34
C VAL A 175 -4.48 17.67 3.53
N LEU A 176 -4.90 16.85 4.48
CA LEU A 176 -5.43 17.34 5.75
C LEU A 176 -4.26 17.56 6.70
N VAL A 177 -4.07 18.81 7.10
CA VAL A 177 -3.04 19.24 8.08
C VAL A 177 -3.75 19.56 9.39
N VAL A 178 -3.18 19.07 10.48
CA VAL A 178 -3.62 19.39 11.85
C VAL A 178 -2.55 20.25 12.50
N LYS A 179 -2.88 21.50 12.82
CA LYS A 179 -1.96 22.41 13.52
C LYS A 179 -1.91 22.10 15.01
N ARG A 180 -0.86 22.57 15.68
CA ARG A 180 -0.65 22.40 17.15
C ARG A 180 -1.76 22.98 18.01
N ASN A 181 -2.47 23.99 17.53
CA ASN A 181 -3.60 24.55 18.24
C ASN A 181 -4.87 23.69 18.13
N GLY A 182 -4.90 22.72 17.21
CA GLY A 182 -6.07 21.90 16.89
C GLY A 182 -6.74 22.24 15.57
N ASP A 183 -6.33 23.31 14.89
CA ASP A 183 -6.95 23.71 13.62
C ASP A 183 -6.69 22.67 12.52
N LEU A 184 -7.73 22.40 11.75
CA LEU A 184 -7.72 21.50 10.62
C LEU A 184 -7.76 22.32 9.33
N TYR A 185 -6.80 22.09 8.44
CA TYR A 185 -6.73 22.71 7.13
C TYR A 185 -6.67 21.66 6.03
N ILE A 186 -7.33 21.91 4.91
CA ILE A 186 -7.12 21.18 3.68
C ILE A 186 -6.20 22.01 2.77
N TYR A 187 -5.08 21.42 2.40
CA TYR A 187 -4.18 21.92 1.39
C TYR A 187 -4.46 21.20 0.07
N GLN A 188 -4.61 21.97 -1.00
CA GLN A 188 -4.59 21.48 -2.39
C GLN A 188 -3.43 22.19 -3.09
N GLN A 189 -2.58 21.47 -3.81
CA GLN A 189 -1.39 22.06 -4.45
C GLN A 189 -1.73 23.36 -5.20
N ASN A 190 -0.94 24.41 -4.96
CA ASN A 190 -1.06 25.76 -5.52
C ASN A 190 -2.36 26.52 -5.15
N LYS A 191 -2.98 26.18 -4.01
CA LYS A 191 -4.09 26.95 -3.44
C LYS A 191 -3.78 27.34 -2.00
N GLU A 192 -4.40 28.42 -1.56
CA GLU A 192 -4.41 28.80 -0.15
C GLU A 192 -5.05 27.69 0.70
N PRO A 193 -4.54 27.45 1.92
CA PRO A 193 -5.10 26.46 2.82
C PRO A 193 -6.54 26.81 3.19
N PHE A 194 -7.42 25.83 3.09
CA PHE A 194 -8.82 26.00 3.45
C PHE A 194 -9.07 25.47 4.85
N PHE A 195 -9.48 26.34 5.77
CA PHE A 195 -9.86 25.94 7.13
C PHE A 195 -11.12 25.08 7.08
N VAL A 196 -11.06 23.88 7.66
CA VAL A 196 -12.19 22.92 7.65
C VAL A 196 -12.77 22.67 9.04
N GLY A 197 -12.07 23.03 10.10
CA GLY A 197 -12.59 22.89 11.45
C GLY A 197 -11.51 22.85 12.52
N TYR A 198 -11.92 22.43 13.70
CA TYR A 198 -11.08 22.40 14.89
C TYR A 198 -11.20 21.03 15.57
N LEU A 199 -10.05 20.46 15.93
CA LEU A 199 -9.93 19.27 16.75
C LEU A 199 -9.30 19.69 18.08
N ASP A 200 -10.03 19.54 19.19
CA ASP A 200 -9.49 19.85 20.52
C ASP A 200 -8.48 18.79 20.97
N ILE A 201 -7.23 18.94 20.53
CA ILE A 201 -6.15 18.01 20.85
C ILE A 201 -5.67 18.15 22.30
N ASN A 202 -6.01 19.24 22.98
CA ASN A 202 -5.61 19.52 24.35
C ASN A 202 -6.72 19.25 25.38
N SER A 203 -7.85 18.68 24.93
CA SER A 203 -9.01 18.43 25.79
C SER A 203 -8.64 17.65 27.05
N GLU A 204 -9.13 18.10 28.21
CA GLU A 204 -9.01 17.38 29.48
C GLU A 204 -9.95 16.17 29.55
N ASN A 205 -10.93 16.09 28.64
CA ASN A 205 -11.82 14.95 28.55
C ASN A 205 -11.06 13.75 27.92
N PRO A 206 -10.94 12.62 28.64
CA PRO A 206 -10.17 11.46 28.17
C PRO A 206 -10.76 10.80 26.91
N GLU A 207 -12.08 10.86 26.72
CA GLU A 207 -12.73 10.30 25.52
C GLU A 207 -12.42 11.14 24.28
N VAL A 208 -12.44 12.48 24.43
CA VAL A 208 -12.12 13.43 23.36
C VAL A 208 -10.65 13.30 22.97
N ARG A 209 -9.75 13.22 23.96
CA ARG A 209 -8.31 13.01 23.73
C ARG A 209 -8.03 11.70 23.01
N HIS A 210 -8.65 10.60 23.45
CA HIS A 210 -8.50 9.29 22.79
C HIS A 210 -9.01 9.30 21.35
N ALA A 211 -10.15 9.97 21.09
CA ALA A 211 -10.68 10.13 19.74
C ALA A 211 -9.74 10.97 18.85
N ALA A 212 -9.20 12.07 19.38
CA ALA A 212 -8.24 12.93 18.67
C ALA A 212 -6.96 12.17 18.30
N ASP A 213 -6.37 11.44 19.24
CA ASP A 213 -5.17 10.61 19.02
C ASP A 213 -5.42 9.53 17.97
N THR A 214 -6.58 8.87 18.03
CA THR A 214 -6.98 7.85 17.06
C THR A 214 -7.12 8.45 15.66
N LEU A 215 -7.71 9.65 15.56
CA LEU A 215 -7.87 10.36 14.30
C LEU A 215 -6.50 10.74 13.71
N ILE A 216 -5.61 11.34 14.50
CA ILE A 216 -4.25 11.72 14.09
C ILE A 216 -3.47 10.50 13.60
N LYS A 217 -3.54 9.39 14.35
CA LYS A 217 -2.87 8.13 13.97
C LYS A 217 -3.38 7.57 12.64
N ARG A 218 -4.70 7.63 12.40
CA ARG A 218 -5.29 7.23 11.12
C ARG A 218 -4.88 8.18 9.99
N LEU A 219 -4.90 9.49 10.22
CA LEU A 219 -4.53 10.47 9.21
C LEU A 219 -3.09 10.27 8.72
N LYS A 220 -2.13 10.01 9.63
CA LYS A 220 -0.75 9.64 9.29
C LYS A 220 -0.63 8.38 8.43
N HIS A 221 -1.61 7.49 8.48
CA HIS A 221 -1.64 6.26 7.70
C HIS A 221 -2.18 6.47 6.27
N TYR A 222 -3.09 7.42 6.07
CA TYR A 222 -3.84 7.59 4.81
C TYR A 222 -3.33 8.74 3.91
N GLY A 223 -2.40 9.58 4.38
CA GLY A 223 -1.78 10.64 3.58
C GLY A 223 -0.58 11.30 4.27
N PRO A 224 0.14 12.20 3.59
CA PRO A 224 1.17 13.00 4.24
C PRO A 224 0.48 13.94 5.23
N VAL A 225 0.67 13.72 6.53
CA VAL A 225 0.28 14.69 7.56
C VAL A 225 1.57 15.35 8.02
N GLU A 226 1.79 16.58 7.59
CA GLU A 226 2.84 17.41 8.13
C GLU A 226 2.33 18.00 9.45
N ILE A 227 3.06 17.77 10.53
CA ILE A 227 2.88 18.51 11.77
C ILE A 227 3.93 19.62 11.70
N GLU A 228 3.51 20.86 11.49
CA GLU A 228 4.41 22.00 11.54
C GLU A 228 5.01 22.09 12.96
N GLU A 229 6.32 21.87 13.05
CA GLU A 229 7.10 22.27 14.20
C GLU A 229 7.58 23.70 13.93
N GLU A 230 6.95 24.70 14.58
CA GLU A 230 7.53 26.04 14.55
C GLU A 230 8.91 25.98 15.21
N GLU A 231 9.93 26.36 14.44
CA GLU A 231 11.22 26.80 14.98
C GLU A 231 10.94 28.00 15.89
N ASP A 232 11.45 27.92 17.11
CA ASP A 232 11.34 28.98 18.12
C ASP A 232 12.19 30.16 17.62
N ASP A 233 11.59 31.01 16.78
CA ASP A 233 12.19 32.25 16.31
C ASP A 233 12.38 33.15 17.53
N GLY A 234 13.58 33.02 18.10
CA GLY A 234 14.04 33.76 19.26
C GLY A 234 13.77 35.25 19.07
N LEU A 235 12.75 35.74 19.78
CA LEU A 235 12.52 37.14 20.04
C LEU A 235 13.79 37.74 20.65
N GLN A 236 14.67 38.28 19.80
CA GLN A 236 15.65 39.26 20.20
C GLN A 236 14.87 40.49 20.68
N ARG A 237 14.71 40.59 22.00
CA ARG A 237 14.36 41.86 22.65
C ARG A 237 15.57 42.78 22.46
N SER A 238 15.44 43.74 21.55
CA SER A 238 16.27 44.93 21.53
C SER A 238 15.91 45.79 22.75
N ASP A 239 16.91 46.06 23.58
CA ASP A 239 16.90 47.08 24.64
C ASP A 239 16.68 48.49 24.07
#